data_AF-A0A7J3BQ05-F1
#
_entry.id   AF-A0A7J3BQ05-F1
#
_cell.length_a   1.000
_cell.length_b   1.000
_cell.length_c   1.000
_cell.angle_alpha   90.00
_cell.angle_beta   90.00
_cell.angle_gamma   90.00
#
_symmetry.space_group_name_H-M   'P 1'
#
loop_
_entity.id
_entity.type
_entity.pdbx_description
1 polymer ?
#
loop_
_entity_poly.entity_id
_entity_poly.type
_entity_poly.pdbx_seq_one_letter_code
_entity_poly.pdbx_strand_id
1 'polypeptide(L)'
;MKEKLIRLIDLLAERENLTLKVDYLKGKKQDSENPNFTQFLNRLKALDDEIAQLTAQLNSNNIIFYPLNFDELVATESALAVSPEEKAKAVESKSGPLFESIKKRLLIMKKNLEIKEDLAKITLLVNAFEDAAIKERVLSAIKREKKVEINLDLSNERMKYLVDLLFRIGLYPTSAQKKYVVSRNIIWLEGEEAKRMDEVLAELARLEPALQWKNAERQIKTFSEDEEKEFA
;
A
#
# COMPACT_ATOMS: atom_id res chain seq x y z
N MET A 1 -13.62 16.50 1.01
CA MET A 1 -12.40 16.18 0.23
C MET A 1 -11.91 14.75 0.43
N LYS A 2 -11.84 14.22 1.66
CA LYS A 2 -11.44 12.82 1.94
C LYS A 2 -12.20 11.80 1.07
N GLU A 3 -13.54 11.86 1.06
CA GLU A 3 -14.38 10.96 0.26
C GLU A 3 -14.07 11.02 -1.25
N LYS A 4 -13.74 12.20 -1.78
CA LYS A 4 -13.37 12.35 -3.19
C LYS A 4 -12.04 11.67 -3.51
N LEU A 5 -11.07 11.72 -2.59
CA LEU A 5 -9.79 11.00 -2.73
C LEU A 5 -9.98 9.48 -2.64
N ILE A 6 -10.79 9.01 -1.69
CA ILE A 6 -11.14 7.59 -1.57
C ILE A 6 -11.81 7.11 -2.86
N ARG A 7 -12.80 7.87 -3.35
CA ARG A 7 -13.49 7.57 -4.60
C ARG A 7 -12.52 7.55 -5.79
N LEU A 8 -11.60 8.52 -5.87
CA LEU A 8 -10.58 8.54 -6.93
C LEU A 8 -9.71 7.28 -6.91
N ILE A 9 -9.26 6.84 -5.73
CA ILE A 9 -8.46 5.61 -5.58
C ILE A 9 -9.27 4.37 -6.02
N ASP A 10 -10.55 4.29 -5.63
CA ASP A 10 -11.45 3.21 -6.06
C ASP A 10 -11.61 3.18 -7.58
N LEU A 11 -11.82 4.34 -8.21
CA LEU A 11 -11.98 4.45 -9.66
C LEU A 11 -10.70 4.09 -10.42
N LEU A 12 -9.53 4.51 -9.95
CA LEU A 12 -8.25 4.18 -10.57
C LEU A 12 -8.03 2.67 -10.62
N ALA A 13 -8.34 1.96 -9.53
CA ALA A 13 -8.23 0.51 -9.47
C ALA A 13 -9.32 -0.21 -10.30
N GLU A 14 -10.55 0.30 -10.33
CA GLU A 14 -11.61 -0.24 -11.19
C GLU A 14 -11.23 -0.11 -12.67
N ARG A 15 -10.75 1.06 -13.08
CA ARG A 15 -10.30 1.37 -14.44
C ARG A 15 -9.18 0.43 -14.87
N GLU A 16 -8.19 0.20 -14.01
CA GLU A 16 -7.07 -0.69 -14.32
C GLU A 16 -7.54 -2.13 -14.57
N ASN A 17 -8.38 -2.66 -13.68
CA ASN A 17 -8.93 -4.00 -13.84
C ASN A 17 -9.77 -4.13 -15.12
N LEU A 18 -10.57 -3.11 -15.44
CA LEU A 18 -11.42 -3.13 -16.62
C LEU A 18 -10.61 -3.00 -17.92
N THR A 19 -9.53 -2.21 -17.90
CA THR A 19 -8.60 -2.07 -19.03
C THR A 19 -7.98 -3.43 -19.38
N LEU A 20 -7.47 -4.16 -18.37
CA LEU A 20 -6.90 -5.49 -18.58
C LEU A 20 -7.95 -6.50 -19.10
N LYS A 21 -9.19 -6.44 -18.62
CA LYS A 21 -10.28 -7.29 -19.14
C LYS A 21 -10.57 -6.99 -20.62
N VAL A 22 -10.65 -5.71 -20.99
CA VAL A 22 -10.89 -5.30 -22.38
C VAL A 22 -9.74 -5.73 -23.28
N ASP A 23 -8.50 -5.49 -22.86
CA ASP A 23 -7.31 -5.90 -23.62
C ASP A 23 -7.25 -7.42 -23.79
N TYR A 24 -7.57 -8.19 -22.74
CA TYR A 24 -7.62 -9.65 -22.82
C TYR A 24 -8.66 -10.13 -23.84
N LEU A 25 -9.88 -9.57 -23.82
CA LEU A 25 -10.94 -9.93 -24.77
C LEU A 25 -10.57 -9.56 -26.22
N LYS A 26 -9.96 -8.38 -26.43
CA LYS A 26 -9.44 -7.97 -27.74
C LYS A 26 -8.34 -8.91 -28.22
N GLY A 27 -7.38 -9.25 -27.37
CA GLY A 27 -6.28 -10.16 -27.72
C GLY A 27 -6.77 -11.57 -28.05
N LYS A 28 -7.90 -11.99 -27.45
CA LYS A 28 -8.61 -13.23 -27.78
C LYS A 28 -9.51 -13.15 -29.00
N LYS A 29 -9.70 -11.96 -29.60
CA LYS A 29 -10.67 -11.69 -30.67
C LYS A 29 -12.10 -12.07 -30.28
N GLN A 30 -12.43 -11.87 -29.02
CA GLN A 30 -13.75 -12.14 -28.43
C GLN A 30 -14.54 -10.85 -28.18
N ASP A 31 -14.12 -9.74 -28.77
CA ASP A 31 -14.74 -8.43 -28.64
C ASP A 31 -16.14 -8.37 -29.27
N SER A 32 -16.36 -9.03 -30.41
CA SER A 32 -17.68 -9.13 -31.04
C SER A 32 -18.58 -10.24 -30.46
N GLU A 33 -17.96 -11.24 -29.83
CA GLU A 33 -18.67 -12.43 -29.30
C GLU A 33 -19.14 -12.23 -27.85
N ASN A 34 -18.46 -11.35 -27.10
CA ASN A 34 -18.80 -11.11 -25.70
C ASN A 34 -19.90 -10.03 -25.59
N PRO A 35 -21.11 -10.37 -25.10
CA PRO A 35 -22.24 -9.44 -25.03
C PRO A 35 -21.99 -8.24 -24.11
N ASN A 36 -21.01 -8.34 -23.20
CA ASN A 36 -20.66 -7.30 -22.25
C ASN A 36 -19.51 -6.41 -22.74
N PHE A 37 -18.88 -6.71 -23.88
CA PHE A 37 -17.71 -5.96 -24.33
C PHE A 37 -17.99 -4.47 -24.54
N THR A 38 -19.10 -4.15 -25.23
CA THR A 38 -19.55 -2.76 -25.40
C THR A 38 -19.86 -2.09 -24.06
N GLN A 39 -20.41 -2.83 -23.09
CA GLN A 39 -20.65 -2.30 -21.74
C GLN A 39 -19.34 -1.98 -21.02
N PHE A 40 -18.31 -2.82 -21.17
CA PHE A 40 -16.99 -2.56 -20.60
C PHE A 40 -16.33 -1.33 -21.22
N LEU A 41 -16.43 -1.14 -22.55
CA LEU A 41 -15.92 0.07 -23.21
C LEU A 41 -16.64 1.33 -22.73
N ASN A 42 -17.97 1.28 -22.64
CA ASN A 42 -18.77 2.41 -22.14
C ASN A 42 -18.44 2.72 -20.67
N ARG A 43 -18.25 1.69 -19.84
CA ARG A 43 -17.84 1.88 -18.44
C ARG A 43 -16.43 2.44 -18.33
N LEU A 44 -15.47 1.98 -19.14
CA LEU A 44 -14.12 2.56 -19.19
C LEU A 44 -14.16 4.05 -19.48
N LYS A 45 -14.92 4.45 -20.52
CA LYS A 45 -15.08 5.86 -20.85
C LYS A 45 -15.69 6.66 -19.70
N ALA A 46 -16.75 6.15 -19.08
CA ALA A 46 -17.37 6.80 -17.92
C ALA A 46 -16.42 6.90 -16.72
N LEU A 47 -15.56 5.90 -16.50
CA LEU A 47 -14.52 5.93 -15.47
C LEU A 47 -13.47 7.00 -15.76
N ASP A 48 -12.99 7.09 -17.01
CA ASP A 48 -12.03 8.12 -17.43
C ASP A 48 -12.60 9.52 -17.21
N ASP A 49 -13.86 9.75 -17.57
CA ASP A 49 -14.55 11.03 -17.36
C ASP A 49 -14.68 11.37 -15.86
N GLU A 50 -15.08 10.40 -15.01
CA GLU A 50 -15.22 10.59 -13.56
C GLU A 50 -13.86 10.86 -12.89
N ILE A 51 -12.82 10.13 -13.30
CA ILE A 51 -11.43 10.33 -12.82
C ILE A 51 -10.93 11.72 -13.22
N ALA A 52 -11.13 12.14 -14.47
CA ALA A 52 -10.72 13.46 -14.94
C ALA A 52 -11.42 14.57 -14.17
N GLN A 53 -12.74 14.43 -13.94
CA GLN A 53 -13.53 15.39 -13.17
C GLN A 53 -13.04 15.50 -11.72
N LEU A 54 -12.83 14.38 -11.03
CA LEU A 54 -12.32 14.39 -9.65
C LEU A 54 -10.91 14.96 -9.56
N THR A 55 -10.04 14.60 -10.51
CA THR A 55 -8.66 15.13 -10.58
C THR A 55 -8.67 16.65 -10.78
N ALA A 56 -9.51 17.16 -11.68
CA ALA A 56 -9.67 18.60 -11.89
C ALA A 56 -10.16 19.32 -10.61
N GLN A 57 -11.10 18.71 -9.87
CA GLN A 57 -11.57 19.24 -8.60
C GLN A 57 -10.48 19.22 -7.51
N LEU A 58 -9.62 18.20 -7.47
CA LEU A 58 -8.49 18.19 -6.52
C LEU A 58 -7.48 19.29 -6.86
N ASN A 59 -7.13 19.41 -8.14
CA ASN A 59 -6.19 20.43 -8.62
C ASN A 59 -6.70 21.86 -8.37
N SER A 60 -8.00 22.13 -8.56
CA SER A 60 -8.58 23.45 -8.27
C SER A 60 -8.56 23.81 -6.78
N ASN A 61 -8.41 22.81 -5.91
CA ASN A 61 -8.24 22.99 -4.46
C ASN A 61 -6.75 22.92 -4.04
N ASN A 62 -5.81 22.99 -4.99
CA ASN A 62 -4.36 22.85 -4.75
C ASN A 62 -3.95 21.54 -4.06
N ILE A 63 -4.74 20.48 -4.24
CA ILE A 63 -4.46 19.16 -3.68
C ILE A 63 -3.69 18.33 -4.72
N ILE A 64 -2.42 18.08 -4.44
CA ILE A 64 -1.58 17.18 -5.21
C ILE A 64 -1.73 15.76 -4.64
N PHE A 65 -2.18 14.83 -5.46
CA PHE A 65 -2.35 13.42 -5.10
C PHE A 65 -1.42 12.54 -5.93
N TYR A 66 -0.77 11.59 -5.27
CA TYR A 66 -0.09 10.48 -5.91
C TYR A 66 -0.52 9.16 -5.26
N PRO A 67 -0.81 8.11 -6.04
CA PRO A 67 -0.89 6.77 -5.50
C PRO A 67 0.48 6.35 -4.95
N LEU A 68 0.48 5.45 -3.97
CA LEU A 68 1.70 4.81 -3.49
C LEU A 68 2.39 4.08 -4.66
N ASN A 69 3.71 4.26 -4.75
CA ASN A 69 4.58 3.72 -5.80
C ASN A 69 4.25 4.25 -7.19
N PHE A 70 3.83 5.53 -7.27
CA PHE A 70 3.53 6.19 -8.54
C PHE A 70 4.64 6.03 -9.60
N ASP A 71 5.92 6.17 -9.22
CA ASP A 71 7.02 6.04 -10.18
C ASP A 71 7.09 4.62 -10.77
N GLU A 72 6.79 3.59 -9.95
CA GLU A 72 6.72 2.21 -10.45
C GLU A 72 5.50 1.98 -11.34
N LEU A 73 4.35 2.60 -11.04
CA LEU A 73 3.18 2.56 -11.90
C LEU A 73 3.48 3.15 -13.28
N VAL A 74 4.13 4.32 -13.32
CA VAL A 74 4.56 4.94 -14.58
C VAL A 74 5.56 4.04 -15.31
N ALA A 75 6.51 3.42 -14.61
CA ALA A 75 7.45 2.49 -15.23
C ALA A 75 6.74 1.26 -15.83
N THR A 76 5.71 0.72 -15.17
CA THR A 76 4.91 -0.38 -15.75
C THR A 76 4.11 0.05 -16.98
N GLU A 77 3.69 1.32 -17.08
CA GLU A 77 2.87 1.79 -18.21
C GLU A 77 3.60 1.63 -19.55
N SER A 78 4.88 1.99 -19.62
CA SER A 78 5.68 1.80 -20.83
C SER A 78 5.87 0.32 -21.18
N ALA A 79 6.06 -0.55 -20.18
CA ALA A 79 6.18 -2.00 -20.40
C ALA A 79 4.86 -2.63 -20.87
N LEU A 80 3.72 -2.01 -20.56
CA LEU A 80 2.39 -2.45 -20.94
C LEU A 80 1.87 -1.75 -22.22
N ALA A 81 2.67 -0.90 -22.87
CA ALA A 81 2.35 -0.26 -24.14
C ALA A 81 2.58 -1.22 -25.33
N VAL A 82 2.01 -2.43 -25.22
CA VAL A 82 2.14 -3.55 -26.16
C VAL A 82 0.75 -3.94 -26.70
N SER A 83 0.71 -4.81 -27.72
CA SER A 83 -0.56 -5.17 -28.35
C SER A 83 -1.48 -5.96 -27.39
N PRO A 84 -2.82 -5.88 -27.53
CA PRO A 84 -3.75 -6.67 -26.73
C PRO A 84 -3.48 -8.18 -26.82
N GLU A 85 -3.04 -8.68 -27.98
CA GLU A 85 -2.68 -10.08 -28.20
C GLU A 85 -1.48 -10.51 -27.37
N GLU A 86 -0.45 -9.65 -27.26
CA GLU A 86 0.72 -9.93 -26.44
C GLU A 86 0.36 -9.95 -24.95
N LYS A 87 -0.51 -9.03 -24.50
CA LYS A 87 -1.03 -9.03 -23.13
C LYS A 87 -1.84 -10.29 -22.83
N ALA A 88 -2.72 -10.71 -23.74
CA ALA A 88 -3.52 -11.91 -23.56
C ALA A 88 -2.64 -13.16 -23.41
N LYS A 89 -1.65 -13.32 -24.30
CA LYS A 89 -0.65 -14.41 -24.21
C LYS A 89 0.12 -14.40 -22.89
N ALA A 90 0.53 -13.23 -22.41
CA ALA A 90 1.23 -13.11 -21.13
C ALA A 90 0.33 -13.52 -19.95
N VAL A 91 -0.95 -13.12 -19.94
CA VAL A 91 -1.91 -13.52 -18.91
C VAL A 91 -2.16 -15.03 -18.92
N GLU A 92 -2.26 -15.64 -20.09
CA GLU A 92 -2.48 -17.09 -20.23
C GLU A 92 -1.27 -17.92 -19.81
N SER A 93 -0.09 -17.53 -20.27
CA SER A 93 1.17 -18.22 -19.96
C SER A 93 1.60 -18.03 -18.51
N LYS A 94 1.03 -17.02 -17.81
CA LYS A 94 1.33 -16.66 -16.41
C LYS A 94 2.83 -16.55 -16.13
N SER A 95 3.61 -16.16 -17.14
CA SER A 95 5.06 -16.16 -17.09
C SER A 95 5.65 -15.12 -18.05
N GLY A 96 6.92 -14.80 -17.81
CA GLY A 96 7.68 -13.85 -18.62
C GLY A 96 7.58 -12.37 -18.17
N PRO A 97 8.40 -11.49 -18.77
CA PRO A 97 8.56 -10.11 -18.31
C PRO A 97 7.27 -9.28 -18.34
N LEU A 98 6.43 -9.50 -19.36
CA LEU A 98 5.17 -8.79 -19.53
C LEU A 98 4.16 -9.20 -18.45
N PHE A 99 4.05 -10.50 -18.14
CA PHE A 99 3.18 -10.97 -17.06
C PHE A 99 3.62 -10.41 -15.70
N GLU A 100 4.91 -10.41 -15.40
CA GLU A 100 5.42 -9.83 -14.16
C GLU A 100 5.14 -8.32 -14.07
N SER A 101 5.16 -7.60 -15.21
CA SER A 101 4.79 -6.18 -15.26
C SER A 101 3.31 -5.96 -14.97
N ILE A 102 2.41 -6.77 -15.57
CA ILE A 102 0.97 -6.76 -15.29
C ILE A 102 0.72 -7.05 -13.81
N LYS A 103 1.32 -8.12 -13.29
CA LYS A 103 1.19 -8.55 -11.90
C LYS A 103 1.69 -7.48 -10.94
N LYS A 104 2.86 -6.89 -11.18
CA LYS A 104 3.41 -5.80 -10.35
C LYS A 104 2.45 -4.63 -10.29
N ARG A 105 1.93 -4.18 -11.43
CA ARG A 105 0.96 -3.08 -11.50
C ARG A 105 -0.33 -3.37 -10.71
N LEU A 106 -0.89 -4.58 -10.88
CA LEU A 106 -2.07 -5.02 -10.13
C LEU A 106 -1.84 -5.09 -8.62
N LEU A 107 -0.66 -5.57 -8.18
CA LEU A 107 -0.31 -5.61 -6.77
C LEU A 107 -0.20 -4.21 -6.17
N ILE A 108 0.37 -3.25 -6.89
CA ILE A 108 0.42 -1.85 -6.45
C ILE A 108 -1.00 -1.27 -6.34
N MET A 109 -1.86 -1.48 -7.33
CA MET A 109 -3.26 -1.03 -7.29
C MET A 109 -4.04 -1.64 -6.12
N LYS A 110 -3.87 -2.95 -5.90
CA LYS A 110 -4.48 -3.65 -4.77
C LYS A 110 -4.02 -3.06 -3.43
N LYS A 111 -2.70 -2.86 -3.25
CA LYS A 111 -2.15 -2.23 -2.04
C LYS A 111 -2.76 -0.84 -1.82
N ASN A 112 -2.84 -0.01 -2.87
CA ASN A 112 -3.46 1.31 -2.81
C ASN A 112 -4.93 1.27 -2.37
N LEU A 113 -5.71 0.29 -2.84
CA LEU A 113 -7.10 0.08 -2.39
C LEU A 113 -7.19 -0.28 -0.92
N GLU A 114 -6.32 -1.18 -0.44
CA GLU A 114 -6.30 -1.64 0.95
C GLU A 114 -5.98 -0.50 1.92
N ILE A 115 -5.12 0.44 1.51
CA ILE A 115 -4.68 1.59 2.33
C ILE A 115 -5.41 2.90 2.01
N LYS A 116 -6.46 2.88 1.16
CA LYS A 116 -7.03 4.09 0.53
C LYS A 116 -7.45 5.17 1.53
N GLU A 117 -7.95 4.77 2.69
CA GLU A 117 -8.34 5.69 3.75
C GLU A 117 -7.16 6.47 4.33
N ASP A 118 -6.07 5.77 4.61
CA ASP A 118 -4.88 6.39 5.20
C ASP A 118 -4.13 7.19 4.14
N LEU A 119 -4.06 6.71 2.90
CA LEU A 119 -3.50 7.47 1.78
C LEU A 119 -4.27 8.79 1.51
N ALA A 120 -5.60 8.76 1.60
CA ALA A 120 -6.42 9.97 1.48
C ALA A 120 -6.15 10.96 2.63
N LYS A 121 -6.03 10.48 3.88
CA LYS A 121 -5.70 11.32 5.04
C LYS A 121 -4.31 11.94 4.91
N ILE A 122 -3.31 11.14 4.51
CA ILE A 122 -1.94 11.61 4.25
C ILE A 122 -1.96 12.70 3.19
N THR A 123 -2.67 12.47 2.08
CA THR A 123 -2.76 13.46 0.99
C THR A 123 -3.30 14.80 1.48
N LEU A 124 -4.39 14.79 2.25
CA LEU A 124 -4.96 16.03 2.80
C LEU A 124 -4.00 16.71 3.78
N LEU A 125 -3.36 15.95 4.65
CA LEU A 125 -2.44 16.47 5.66
C LEU A 125 -1.19 17.07 5.01
N VAL A 126 -0.59 16.37 4.05
CA VAL A 126 0.57 16.80 3.27
C VAL A 126 0.29 18.08 2.50
N ASN A 127 -0.88 18.20 1.89
CA ASN A 127 -1.26 19.40 1.15
C ASN A 127 -1.64 20.58 2.05
N ALA A 128 -1.90 20.35 3.34
CA ALA A 128 -2.17 21.40 4.32
C ALA A 128 -0.91 21.95 5.01
N PHE A 129 0.27 21.32 4.83
CA PHE A 129 1.52 21.89 5.31
C PHE A 129 1.96 23.06 4.44
N GLU A 130 2.37 24.15 5.11
CA GLU A 130 2.93 25.33 4.46
C GLU A 130 4.39 25.11 4.04
N ASP A 131 5.12 24.26 4.76
CA ASP A 131 6.50 23.92 4.46
C ASP A 131 6.60 23.04 3.19
N ALA A 132 7.04 23.68 2.11
CA ALA A 132 7.24 23.03 0.82
C ALA A 132 8.29 21.91 0.85
N ALA A 133 9.31 22.00 1.70
CA ALA A 133 10.35 20.97 1.80
C ALA A 133 9.81 19.68 2.44
N ILE A 134 8.99 19.82 3.49
CA ILE A 134 8.30 18.67 4.11
C ILE A 134 7.33 18.04 3.10
N LYS A 135 6.53 18.87 2.41
CA LYS A 135 5.59 18.42 1.38
C LYS A 135 6.32 17.61 0.30
N GLU A 136 7.40 18.13 -0.26
CA GLU A 136 8.15 17.47 -1.33
C GLU A 136 8.80 16.16 -0.88
N ARG A 137 9.36 16.12 0.34
CA ARG A 137 9.94 14.91 0.94
C ARG A 137 8.90 13.81 1.09
N VAL A 138 7.72 14.13 1.63
CA VAL A 138 6.65 13.14 1.83
C VAL A 138 6.08 12.68 0.50
N LEU A 139 5.82 13.59 -0.45
CA LEU A 139 5.35 13.22 -1.78
C LEU A 139 6.37 12.34 -2.52
N SER A 140 7.67 12.63 -2.37
CA SER A 140 8.75 11.79 -2.91
C SER A 140 8.78 10.40 -2.26
N ALA A 141 8.49 10.30 -0.97
CA ALA A 141 8.34 9.02 -0.25
C ALA A 141 7.23 8.17 -0.89
N ILE A 142 6.06 8.78 -1.09
CA ILE A 142 4.87 8.14 -1.65
C ILE A 142 5.13 7.65 -3.08
N LYS A 143 5.86 8.43 -3.89
CA LYS A 143 6.19 8.04 -5.27
C LYS A 143 7.07 6.79 -5.37
N ARG A 144 7.97 6.55 -4.41
CA ARG A 144 9.09 5.59 -4.55
C ARG A 144 9.19 4.49 -3.50
N GLU A 145 8.32 4.46 -2.50
CA GLU A 145 8.42 3.56 -1.32
C GLU A 145 9.79 3.57 -0.62
N LYS A 146 10.41 4.74 -0.45
CA LYS A 146 11.72 4.83 0.20
C LYS A 146 11.62 5.29 1.65
N LYS A 147 12.61 4.89 2.45
CA LYS A 147 12.91 5.59 3.70
C LYS A 147 13.20 7.04 3.35
N VAL A 148 12.48 7.95 4.00
CA VAL A 148 12.69 9.38 3.79
C VAL A 148 13.20 9.99 5.07
N GLU A 149 14.33 10.68 4.98
CA GLU A 149 14.79 11.58 6.03
C GLU A 149 13.83 12.74 6.14
N ILE A 150 12.90 12.59 7.07
CA ILE A 150 12.05 13.67 7.49
C ILE A 150 12.57 14.10 8.85
N ASN A 151 13.38 15.16 8.84
CA ASN A 151 13.78 15.83 10.07
C ASN A 151 12.54 16.49 10.65
N LEU A 152 11.85 15.75 11.52
CA LEU A 152 10.55 16.13 12.04
C LEU A 152 10.69 16.60 13.46
N ASP A 153 10.27 17.84 13.67
CA ASP A 153 9.89 18.28 15.00
C ASP A 153 8.61 17.54 15.40
N LEU A 154 8.82 16.42 16.08
CA LEU A 154 7.75 15.58 16.61
C LEU A 154 7.10 16.20 17.85
N SER A 155 7.46 17.42 18.28
CA SER A 155 6.61 18.16 19.25
C SER A 155 5.24 18.51 18.66
N ASN A 156 5.14 18.58 17.32
CA ASN A 156 3.91 18.87 16.61
C ASN A 156 3.03 17.62 16.46
N GLU A 157 1.86 17.62 17.11
CA GLU A 157 0.90 16.51 17.04
C GLU A 157 0.43 16.18 15.61
N ARG A 158 0.31 17.17 14.71
CA ARG A 158 0.00 16.91 13.30
C ARG A 158 1.11 16.12 12.62
N MET A 159 2.34 16.34 13.04
CA MET A 159 3.50 15.66 12.49
C MET A 159 3.62 14.23 13.01
N LYS A 160 3.42 14.01 14.31
CA LYS A 160 3.29 12.65 14.87
C LYS A 160 2.22 11.85 14.14
N TYR A 161 1.06 12.47 13.92
CA TYR A 161 -0.05 11.85 13.21
C TYR A 161 0.30 11.52 11.75
N LEU A 162 0.97 12.44 11.03
CA LEU A 162 1.45 12.16 9.67
C LEU A 162 2.38 10.94 9.67
N VAL A 163 3.35 10.93 10.57
CA VAL A 163 4.33 9.84 10.67
C VAL A 163 3.62 8.52 10.94
N ASP A 164 2.67 8.49 11.88
CA ASP A 164 1.91 7.28 12.16
C ASP A 164 1.13 6.76 10.95
N LEU A 165 0.53 7.64 10.15
CA LEU A 165 -0.11 7.27 8.90
C LEU A 165 0.90 6.73 7.87
N LEU A 166 2.06 7.38 7.73
CA LEU A 166 3.13 6.92 6.82
C LEU A 166 3.59 5.50 7.21
N PHE A 167 3.80 5.23 8.49
CA PHE A 167 4.16 3.89 8.99
C PHE A 167 3.10 2.84 8.64
N ARG A 168 1.80 3.16 8.76
CA ARG A 168 0.72 2.21 8.42
C ARG A 168 0.71 1.81 6.96
N ILE A 169 1.16 2.69 6.07
CA ILE A 169 1.24 2.40 4.63
C ILE A 169 2.59 1.84 4.20
N GLY A 170 3.48 1.51 5.14
CA GLY A 170 4.79 0.93 4.89
C GLY A 170 5.90 1.94 4.56
N LEU A 171 5.66 3.24 4.79
CA LEU A 171 6.68 4.28 4.66
C LEU A 171 7.32 4.56 6.02
N TYR A 172 8.64 4.42 6.07
CA TYR A 172 9.41 4.55 7.31
C TYR A 172 10.22 5.84 7.25
N PRO A 173 9.66 6.97 7.71
CA PRO A 173 10.43 8.19 7.82
C PRO A 173 11.55 8.00 8.86
N THR A 174 12.75 8.44 8.54
CA THR A 174 13.85 8.52 9.50
C THR A 174 13.72 9.82 10.28
N SER A 175 13.70 9.69 11.60
CA SER A 175 13.64 10.77 12.59
C SER A 175 14.79 10.58 13.59
N ALA A 176 15.21 11.65 14.27
CA ALA A 176 16.10 11.55 15.42
C ALA A 176 15.45 10.74 16.56
N GLN A 177 14.11 10.73 16.63
CA GLN A 177 13.35 9.94 17.58
C GLN A 177 12.95 8.60 16.96
N LYS A 178 13.17 7.50 17.69
CA LYS A 178 12.75 6.15 17.32
C LYS A 178 11.31 5.89 17.77
N LYS A 179 10.55 5.25 16.88
CA LYS A 179 9.19 4.77 17.17
C LYS A 179 9.24 3.41 17.85
N TYR A 180 8.53 3.29 18.96
CA TYR A 180 8.30 2.02 19.65
C TYR A 180 6.79 1.75 19.74
N VAL A 181 6.39 0.53 19.41
CA VAL A 181 5.00 0.07 19.57
C VAL A 181 4.96 -0.81 20.80
N VAL A 182 4.29 -0.34 21.85
CA VAL A 182 4.14 -1.08 23.11
C VAL A 182 2.66 -1.40 23.30
N SER A 183 2.30 -2.66 23.07
CA SER A 183 0.91 -3.13 23.04
C SER A 183 0.06 -2.36 22.01
N ARG A 184 -0.72 -1.37 22.46
CA ARG A 184 -1.57 -0.52 21.60
C ARG A 184 -1.12 0.94 21.55
N ASN A 185 -0.10 1.31 22.33
CA ASN A 185 0.41 2.66 22.41
C ASN A 185 1.66 2.82 21.55
N ILE A 186 1.79 3.99 20.95
CA ILE A 186 2.98 4.39 20.19
C ILE A 186 3.74 5.39 21.05
N ILE A 187 5.03 5.13 21.25
CA ILE A 187 5.93 5.98 22.02
C ILE A 187 7.08 6.38 21.10
N TRP A 188 7.41 7.67 21.13
CA TRP A 188 8.54 8.25 20.41
C TRP A 188 9.61 8.60 21.44
N LEU A 189 10.79 7.98 21.32
CA LEU A 189 11.90 8.19 22.25
C LEU A 189 13.14 8.64 21.49
N GLU A 190 14.00 9.43 22.13
CA GLU A 190 15.28 9.86 21.59
C GLU A 190 16.42 9.67 22.58
N GLY A 191 17.66 9.76 22.10
CA GLY A 191 18.85 9.71 22.93
C GLY A 191 18.96 8.45 23.81
N GLU A 192 19.20 8.63 25.10
CA GLU A 192 19.39 7.55 26.07
C GLU A 192 18.11 6.73 26.33
N GLU A 193 16.93 7.33 26.24
CA GLU A 193 15.67 6.61 26.46
C GLU A 193 15.39 5.62 25.34
N ALA A 194 15.69 5.99 24.09
CA ALA A 194 15.60 5.10 22.94
C ALA A 194 16.58 3.92 23.08
N LYS A 195 17.82 4.17 23.50
CA LYS A 195 18.81 3.09 23.73
C LYS A 195 18.33 2.09 24.78
N ARG A 196 17.81 2.57 25.92
CA ARG A 196 17.26 1.70 26.97
C ARG A 196 16.10 0.86 26.46
N MET A 197 15.21 1.44 25.66
CA MET A 197 14.10 0.69 25.07
C MET A 197 14.60 -0.38 24.07
N ASP A 198 15.60 -0.07 23.26
CA ASP A 198 16.23 -1.06 22.37
C ASP A 198 16.83 -2.24 23.16
N GLU A 199 17.48 -1.96 24.29
CA GLU A 199 18.04 -2.98 25.19
C GLU A 199 16.93 -3.87 25.79
N VAL A 200 15.86 -3.26 26.30
CA VAL A 200 14.71 -3.99 26.86
C VAL A 200 14.04 -4.86 25.80
N LEU A 201 13.84 -4.35 24.58
CA LEU A 201 13.26 -5.13 23.48
C LEU A 201 14.17 -6.28 23.04
N ALA A 202 15.48 -6.07 23.01
CA ALA A 202 16.44 -7.12 22.71
C ALA A 202 16.44 -8.20 23.80
N GLU A 203 16.29 -7.83 25.07
CA GLU A 203 16.16 -8.78 26.17
C GLU A 203 14.84 -9.56 26.10
N LEU A 204 13.71 -8.89 25.84
CA LEU A 204 12.41 -9.54 25.63
C LEU A 204 12.45 -10.54 24.48
N ALA A 205 13.04 -10.16 23.34
CA ALA A 205 13.19 -11.04 22.19
C ALA A 205 14.04 -12.29 22.50
N ARG A 206 15.00 -12.20 23.42
CA ARG A 206 15.77 -13.37 23.90
C ARG A 206 14.97 -14.27 24.82
N LEU A 207 14.03 -13.71 25.58
CA LEU A 207 13.20 -14.44 26.52
C LEU A 207 11.97 -15.10 25.86
N GLU A 208 11.53 -14.60 24.70
CA GLU A 208 10.36 -15.08 23.98
C GLU A 208 10.45 -16.59 23.61
N PRO A 209 11.57 -17.12 23.09
CA PRO A 209 11.69 -18.56 22.82
C PRO A 209 11.59 -19.42 24.08
N ALA A 210 12.15 -18.94 25.21
CA ALA A 210 12.10 -19.67 26.48
C ALA A 210 10.68 -19.70 27.07
N LEU A 211 9.90 -18.63 26.88
CA LEU A 211 8.48 -18.57 27.25
C LEU A 211 7.62 -19.46 26.37
N GLN A 212 7.84 -19.46 25.05
CA GLN A 212 7.15 -20.36 24.11
C GLN A 212 7.46 -21.82 24.43
N TRP A 213 8.72 -22.16 24.73
CA TRP A 213 9.12 -23.49 25.14
C TRP A 213 8.43 -23.95 26.43
N LYS A 214 8.42 -23.12 27.47
CA LYS A 214 7.70 -23.44 28.73
C LYS A 214 6.19 -23.57 28.55
N ASN A 215 5.59 -22.80 27.65
CA ASN A 215 4.16 -22.93 27.33
C ASN A 215 3.88 -24.22 26.54
N ALA A 216 4.74 -24.60 25.60
CA ALA A 216 4.65 -25.88 24.90
C ALA A 216 4.80 -27.07 25.88
N GLU A 217 5.75 -27.00 26.83
CA GLU A 217 5.90 -28.01 27.88
C GLU A 217 4.66 -28.13 28.78
N ARG A 218 3.97 -27.01 29.08
CA ARG A 218 2.72 -27.03 29.83
C ARG A 218 1.56 -27.65 29.04
N GLN A 219 1.50 -27.42 27.73
CA GLN A 219 0.48 -28.02 26.85
C GLN A 219 0.69 -29.54 26.68
N ILE A 220 1.95 -29.99 26.63
CA ILE A 220 2.32 -31.42 26.58
C ILE A 220 1.93 -32.18 27.86
N LYS A 221 1.78 -31.51 29.01
CA LYS A 221 1.36 -32.16 30.27
C LYS A 221 -0.13 -32.46 30.38
N THR A 222 -0.91 -32.17 29.34
CA THR A 222 -2.34 -32.48 29.25
C THR A 222 -2.60 -33.28 27.99
N PHE A 223 -1.97 -34.45 27.86
CA PHE A 223 -2.57 -35.52 27.06
C PHE A 223 -3.57 -36.25 27.95
N SER A 224 -4.78 -36.44 27.45
CA SER A 224 -5.75 -37.30 28.10
C SER A 224 -5.32 -38.77 27.99
N GLU A 225 -5.76 -39.65 28.90
CA GLU A 225 -5.45 -41.11 28.83
C GLU A 225 -5.85 -41.74 27.48
N ASP A 226 -6.77 -41.12 26.75
CA ASP A 226 -7.19 -41.55 25.42
C ASP A 226 -6.17 -41.16 24.33
N GLU A 227 -5.48 -40.03 24.47
CA GLU A 227 -4.45 -39.58 23.51
C GLU A 227 -3.14 -40.35 23.68
N GLU A 228 -2.76 -40.77 24.90
CA GLU A 228 -1.56 -41.59 25.13
C GLU A 228 -1.65 -42.98 24.47
N LYS A 229 -2.85 -43.51 24.22
CA LYS A 229 -3.04 -44.79 23.52
C LYS A 229 -2.87 -44.71 22.01
N GLU A 230 -2.99 -43.53 21.40
CA GLU A 230 -2.79 -43.36 19.95
C GLU A 230 -1.32 -43.19 19.56
N PHE A 231 -0.43 -42.91 20.52
CA PHE A 231 1.01 -42.72 20.29
C PHE A 231 1.91 -43.88 20.75
N ALA A 232 1.37 -44.92 21.39
CA ALA A 232 2.07 -46.12 21.82
C ALA A 232 1.99 -47.24 20.77
#